data_AF-A0A1T4KEJ3-F1
#
_entry.id   AF-A0A1T4KEJ3-F1
#
_cell.length_a   1.000
_cell.length_b   1.000
_cell.length_c   1.000
_cell.angle_alpha   90.00
_cell.angle_beta   90.00
_cell.angle_gamma   90.00
#
_symmetry.space_group_name_H-M   'P 1'
#
loop_
_entity.id
_entity.type
_entity.pdbx_description
1 polymer ?
#
loop_
_entity_poly.entity_id
_entity_poly.type
_entity_poly.pdbx_seq_one_letter_code
_entity_poly.pdbx_strand_id
1 'polypeptide(L)'
;MAEQYYITLKKIIEDFELEIIHLSKPAEDVHIVTNEVNRPGIVLTGYTDYFDPLRIQILGWTELGFLQNMSDEEQEEALGKWLSLHPAAAVVTRGLEIPQCMIDACEKHDVPLLKTHQETSPFLAALIAELNRELAPRITRHGVLVEVYGEGVLIVGESGAGKSETAIELIKRGHRLIADDAVEIRKVSYNTLEGSSPSNIRHFIELRGIGIINARRIFGMGAVKPKEKIDMVVQLEEWDATKAYDRMGLDNEYTRLLGIKVPVITVPITPGRNLAVIVETAAMNNRQKKMGYNGAKELMHNLGIDDIEPTDKELELWANS
;
A
#
# COMPACT_ATOMS: atom_id res chain seq x y z
N MET A 1 9.65 17.15 6.77
CA MET A 1 10.12 15.80 7.12
C MET A 1 8.95 14.87 6.83
N ALA A 2 9.13 13.82 6.02
CA ALA A 2 8.05 12.86 5.77
C ALA A 2 7.62 12.28 7.12
N GLU A 3 6.32 12.20 7.41
CA GLU A 3 5.83 11.48 8.58
C GLU A 3 6.37 10.06 8.53
N GLN A 4 7.21 9.70 9.50
CA GLN A 4 7.75 8.36 9.60
C GLN A 4 6.67 7.48 10.23
N TYR A 5 6.02 6.66 9.40
CA TYR A 5 5.06 5.68 9.88
C TYR A 5 5.76 4.66 10.77
N TYR A 6 5.04 4.20 11.79
CA TYR A 6 5.51 3.17 12.70
C TYR A 6 4.40 2.18 13.01
N ILE A 7 4.81 0.98 13.43
CA ILE A 7 3.95 -0.01 14.08
C ILE A 7 4.52 -0.28 15.47
N THR A 8 3.66 -0.47 16.47
CA THR A 8 4.10 -0.82 17.82
C THR A 8 4.45 -2.30 17.91
N LEU A 9 5.43 -2.64 18.74
CA LEU A 9 5.75 -4.04 19.00
C LEU A 9 4.55 -4.79 19.60
N LYS A 10 3.72 -4.11 20.40
CA LYS A 10 2.46 -4.69 20.92
C LYS A 10 1.57 -5.23 19.79
N LYS A 11 1.34 -4.46 18.73
CA LYS A 11 0.51 -4.90 17.61
C LYS A 11 1.11 -6.13 16.92
N ILE A 12 2.44 -6.16 16.75
CA ILE A 12 3.14 -7.33 16.19
C ILE A 12 2.98 -8.55 17.10
N ILE A 13 3.10 -8.37 18.42
CA ILE A 13 2.92 -9.47 19.39
C ILE A 13 1.50 -10.04 19.29
N GLU A 14 0.48 -9.19 19.19
CA GLU A 14 -0.92 -9.59 19.08
C GLU A 14 -1.23 -10.26 17.74
N ASP A 15 -0.81 -9.67 16.61
CA ASP A 15 -1.09 -10.15 15.26
C ASP A 15 -0.44 -11.51 14.97
N PHE A 16 0.72 -11.80 15.60
CA PHE A 16 1.49 -13.02 15.40
C PHE A 16 1.45 -13.99 16.59
N GLU A 17 0.67 -13.68 17.62
CA GLU A 17 0.54 -14.48 18.85
C GLU A 17 1.91 -14.81 19.47
N LEU A 18 2.79 -13.81 19.57
CA LEU A 18 4.15 -13.99 20.07
C LEU A 18 4.15 -14.18 21.59
N GLU A 19 4.89 -15.17 22.05
CA GLU A 19 5.18 -15.36 23.46
C GLU A 19 6.22 -14.33 23.91
N ILE A 20 5.93 -13.65 25.02
CA ILE A 20 6.82 -12.64 25.60
C ILE A 20 7.76 -13.33 26.59
N ILE A 21 9.06 -13.30 26.30
CA ILE A 21 10.09 -13.85 27.19
C ILE A 21 10.67 -12.73 28.05
N HIS A 22 10.99 -11.59 27.43
CA HIS A 22 11.47 -10.40 28.12
C HIS A 22 11.01 -9.12 27.41
N LEU A 23 10.64 -8.11 28.19
CA LEU A 23 10.39 -6.74 27.74
C LEU A 23 11.08 -5.75 28.68
N SER A 24 11.91 -4.88 28.13
CA SER A 24 12.58 -3.81 28.87
C SER A 24 11.66 -2.62 29.17
N LYS A 25 10.66 -2.41 28.33
CA LYS A 25 9.63 -1.36 28.45
C LYS A 25 8.29 -1.85 27.89
N PRO A 26 7.17 -1.17 28.15
CA PRO A 26 5.88 -1.53 27.56
C PRO A 26 6.00 -1.68 26.04
N ALA A 27 5.45 -2.77 25.49
CA ALA A 27 5.54 -3.06 24.06
C ALA A 27 4.85 -1.99 23.16
N GLU A 28 4.02 -1.13 23.75
CA GLU A 28 3.41 0.03 23.11
C GLU A 28 4.44 1.12 22.79
N ASP A 29 5.48 1.25 23.61
CA ASP A 29 6.53 2.27 23.51
C ASP A 29 7.71 1.84 22.62
N VAL A 30 7.66 0.62 22.08
CA VAL A 30 8.63 0.12 21.10
C VAL A 30 8.05 0.33 19.71
N HIS A 31 8.60 1.31 18.98
CA HIS A 31 8.18 1.65 17.63
C HIS A 31 9.10 1.00 16.60
N ILE A 32 8.51 0.19 15.71
CA ILE A 32 9.19 -0.37 14.54
C ILE A 32 8.92 0.54 13.35
N VAL A 33 9.98 1.04 12.73
CA VAL A 33 9.93 2.07 11.67
C VAL A 33 10.53 1.60 10.35
N THR A 34 11.01 0.36 10.28
CA THR A 34 11.55 -0.28 9.08
C THR A 34 10.80 -1.57 8.78
N ASN A 35 10.62 -1.85 7.49
CA ASN A 35 10.03 -3.09 7.00
C ASN A 35 11.08 -4.18 6.74
N GLU A 36 12.35 -3.88 7.00
CA GLU A 36 13.44 -4.83 6.90
C GLU A 36 13.62 -5.58 8.22
N VAL A 37 13.97 -6.86 8.09
CA VAL A 37 14.27 -7.77 9.19
C VAL A 37 15.63 -8.38 8.95
N ASN A 38 16.31 -8.80 10.01
CA ASN A 38 17.65 -9.33 9.90
C ASN A 38 17.79 -10.67 10.64
N ARG A 39 18.75 -11.49 10.22
CA ARG A 39 19.18 -12.68 10.95
C ARG A 39 20.61 -12.44 11.44
N PRO A 40 20.89 -12.44 12.75
CA PRO A 40 22.17 -11.98 13.29
C PRO A 40 23.33 -12.97 13.12
N GLY A 41 23.30 -13.90 12.16
CA GLY A 41 24.30 -14.98 12.03
C GLY A 41 25.75 -14.47 11.96
N ILE A 42 26.04 -13.51 11.08
CA ILE A 42 27.39 -12.91 10.97
C ILE A 42 27.71 -11.94 12.13
N VAL A 43 26.68 -11.35 12.73
CA VAL A 43 26.84 -10.41 13.85
C VAL A 43 27.31 -11.15 15.09
N LEU A 44 26.83 -12.37 15.29
CA LEU A 44 27.28 -13.29 16.33
C LEU A 44 28.75 -13.70 16.19
N THR A 45 29.38 -13.52 15.01
CA THR A 45 30.84 -13.72 14.86
C THR A 45 31.65 -12.46 15.17
N GLY A 46 31.00 -11.36 15.51
CA GLY A 46 31.62 -10.08 15.84
C GLY A 46 31.74 -9.07 14.70
N TYR A 47 31.16 -9.33 13.51
CA TYR A 47 31.14 -8.37 12.41
C TYR A 47 29.89 -7.48 12.45
N THR A 48 30.07 -6.18 12.73
CA THR A 48 28.95 -5.28 13.08
C THR A 48 28.83 -4.03 12.20
N ASP A 49 29.72 -3.82 11.22
CA ASP A 49 29.85 -2.55 10.47
C ASP A 49 28.55 -2.07 9.79
N TYR A 50 27.70 -3.00 9.36
CA TYR A 50 26.45 -2.73 8.65
C TYR A 50 25.21 -3.17 9.45
N PHE A 51 25.34 -3.29 10.78
CA PHE A 51 24.21 -3.62 11.62
C PHE A 51 23.24 -2.44 11.73
N ASP A 52 21.97 -2.72 11.50
CA ASP A 52 20.89 -1.73 11.62
C ASP A 52 20.02 -2.10 12.84
N PRO A 53 20.09 -1.31 13.93
CA PRO A 53 19.38 -1.61 15.16
C PRO A 53 17.88 -1.42 15.04
N LEU A 54 17.37 -0.76 14.00
CA LEU A 54 15.95 -0.55 13.81
C LEU A 54 15.22 -1.83 13.38
N ARG A 55 15.96 -2.85 12.92
CA ARG A 55 15.41 -4.10 12.40
C ARG A 55 15.08 -5.08 13.51
N ILE A 56 13.95 -5.76 13.36
CA ILE A 56 13.64 -6.95 14.15
C ILE A 56 14.62 -8.05 13.76
N GLN A 57 15.24 -8.68 14.75
CA GLN A 57 16.21 -9.75 14.58
C GLN A 57 15.52 -11.11 14.74
N ILE A 58 15.73 -12.01 13.79
CA ILE A 58 15.09 -13.32 13.74
C ILE A 58 16.14 -14.40 13.97
N LEU A 59 15.88 -15.25 14.96
CA LEU A 59 16.75 -16.37 15.31
C LEU A 59 16.03 -17.68 15.00
N GLY A 60 16.68 -18.53 14.21
CA GLY A 60 16.25 -19.89 13.94
C GLY A 60 17.32 -20.90 14.34
N TRP A 61 17.25 -22.08 13.72
CA TRP A 61 18.20 -23.17 13.95
C TRP A 61 19.66 -22.76 13.72
N THR A 62 19.92 -21.94 12.70
CA THR A 62 21.29 -21.54 12.35
C THR A 62 21.90 -20.69 13.46
N GLU A 63 21.19 -19.66 13.92
CA GLU A 63 21.69 -18.72 14.93
C GLU A 63 21.80 -19.38 16.31
N LEU A 64 20.76 -20.11 16.74
CA LEU A 64 20.81 -20.79 18.04
C LEU A 64 21.76 -21.98 18.03
N GLY A 65 21.80 -22.75 16.94
CA GLY A 65 22.78 -23.84 16.80
C GLY A 65 24.22 -23.33 16.76
N PHE A 66 24.45 -22.14 16.18
CA PHE A 66 25.77 -21.50 16.22
C PHE A 66 26.17 -21.12 17.65
N LEU A 67 25.26 -20.49 18.41
CA LEU A 67 25.47 -20.17 19.83
C LEU A 67 25.72 -21.44 20.66
N GLN A 68 24.93 -22.50 20.47
CA GLN A 68 25.09 -23.75 21.22
C GLN A 68 26.41 -24.48 20.97
N ASN A 69 27.11 -24.19 19.86
CA ASN A 69 28.43 -24.75 19.58
C ASN A 69 29.59 -23.93 20.16
N MET A 70 29.31 -22.77 20.73
CA MET A 70 30.29 -21.92 21.43
C MET A 70 30.46 -22.37 22.88
N SER A 71 31.65 -22.10 23.44
CA SER A 71 31.86 -22.11 24.88
C SER A 71 31.06 -21.00 25.58
N ASP A 72 30.85 -21.11 26.89
CA ASP A 72 30.09 -20.13 27.66
C ASP A 72 30.68 -18.70 27.55
N GLU A 73 32.01 -18.58 27.57
CA GLU A 73 32.72 -17.29 27.41
C GLU A 73 32.48 -16.69 26.02
N GLU A 74 32.53 -17.50 24.96
CA GLU A 74 32.26 -17.09 23.58
C GLU A 74 30.79 -16.69 23.37
N GLN A 75 29.85 -17.40 23.99
CA GLN A 75 28.43 -17.03 23.96
C GLN A 75 28.20 -15.66 24.59
N GLU A 76 28.78 -15.41 25.76
CA GLU A 76 28.64 -14.13 26.46
C GLU A 76 29.25 -12.99 25.63
N GLU A 77 30.42 -13.21 25.02
CA GLU A 77 31.04 -12.22 24.14
C GLU A 77 30.19 -11.94 22.89
N ALA A 78 29.70 -12.98 22.21
CA ALA A 78 28.90 -12.86 21.00
C ALA A 78 27.56 -12.15 21.26
N LEU A 79 26.84 -12.58 22.31
CA LEU A 79 25.59 -11.97 22.73
C LEU A 79 25.79 -10.53 23.20
N GLY A 80 26.84 -10.26 23.98
CA GLY A 80 27.17 -8.92 24.45
C GLY A 80 27.46 -7.97 23.29
N LYS A 81 28.28 -8.38 22.31
CA LYS A 81 28.54 -7.58 21.11
C LYS A 81 27.26 -7.29 20.34
N TRP A 82 26.44 -8.30 20.05
CA TRP A 82 25.21 -8.12 19.29
C TRP A 82 24.17 -7.27 20.02
N LEU A 83 23.85 -7.58 21.27
CA LEU A 83 22.78 -6.93 22.03
C LEU A 83 23.17 -5.52 22.49
N SER A 84 24.47 -5.21 22.64
CA SER A 84 24.94 -3.84 22.88
C SER A 84 24.66 -2.87 21.71
N LEU A 85 24.30 -3.39 20.54
CA LEU A 85 23.84 -2.58 19.41
C LEU A 85 22.36 -2.19 19.53
N HIS A 86 21.64 -2.69 20.54
CA HIS A 86 20.24 -2.39 20.84
C HIS A 86 19.28 -2.64 19.65
N PRO A 87 19.20 -3.88 19.12
CA PRO A 87 18.18 -4.22 18.15
C PRO A 87 16.77 -3.93 18.66
N ALA A 88 15.87 -3.57 17.74
CA ALA A 88 14.49 -3.20 18.05
C ALA A 88 13.72 -4.31 18.79
N ALA A 89 13.95 -5.56 18.40
CA ALA A 89 13.48 -6.76 19.09
C ALA A 89 14.24 -7.99 18.57
N ALA A 90 14.30 -9.04 19.38
CA ALA A 90 14.75 -10.38 18.98
C ALA A 90 13.57 -11.36 19.04
N VAL A 91 13.39 -12.16 17.99
CA VAL A 91 12.33 -13.18 17.92
C VAL A 91 12.96 -14.54 17.64
N VAL A 92 12.77 -15.47 18.57
CA VAL A 92 13.16 -16.88 18.41
C VAL A 92 12.02 -17.65 17.76
N THR A 93 12.31 -18.26 16.62
CA THR A 93 11.32 -19.03 15.84
C THR A 93 11.35 -20.52 16.17
N ARG A 94 10.41 -21.29 15.60
CA ARG A 94 10.33 -22.76 15.69
C ARG A 94 10.14 -23.32 17.10
N GLY A 95 9.74 -22.48 18.05
CA GLY A 95 9.52 -22.89 19.43
C GLY A 95 10.81 -23.36 20.13
N LEU A 96 11.98 -22.98 19.61
CA LEU A 96 13.27 -23.41 20.15
C LEU A 96 13.43 -22.98 21.61
N GLU A 97 14.17 -23.78 22.37
CA GLU A 97 14.59 -23.42 23.72
C GLU A 97 15.60 -22.28 23.65
N ILE A 98 15.36 -21.27 24.48
CA ILE A 98 16.21 -20.08 24.55
C ILE A 98 17.22 -20.31 25.68
N PRO A 99 18.54 -20.27 25.41
CA PRO A 99 19.56 -20.38 26.45
C PRO A 99 19.41 -19.28 27.51
N GLN A 100 19.64 -19.62 28.78
CA GLN A 100 19.52 -18.66 29.89
C GLN A 100 20.45 -17.45 29.70
N CYS A 101 21.68 -17.68 29.20
CA CYS A 101 22.64 -16.61 28.90
C CYS A 101 22.09 -15.57 27.91
N MET A 102 21.23 -15.99 26.97
CA MET A 102 20.59 -15.08 26.01
C MET A 102 19.47 -14.27 26.68
N ILE A 103 18.71 -14.87 27.59
CA ILE A 103 17.68 -14.15 28.38
C ILE A 103 18.37 -13.08 29.23
N ASP A 104 19.40 -13.47 29.98
CA ASP A 104 20.16 -12.57 30.87
C ASP A 104 20.83 -11.44 30.07
N ALA A 105 21.35 -11.73 28.88
CA ALA A 105 21.95 -10.72 28.02
C ALA A 105 20.90 -9.75 27.44
N CYS A 106 19.72 -10.23 27.05
CA CYS A 106 18.63 -9.37 26.61
C CYS A 106 18.14 -8.45 27.74
N GLU A 107 18.04 -8.98 28.97
CA GLU A 107 17.73 -8.19 30.16
C GLU A 107 18.79 -7.11 30.43
N LYS A 108 20.07 -7.47 30.36
CA LYS A 108 21.20 -6.55 30.58
C LYS A 108 21.26 -5.40 29.57
N HIS A 109 20.84 -5.64 28.34
CA HIS A 109 20.92 -4.69 27.23
C HIS A 109 19.57 -4.06 26.86
N ASP A 110 18.53 -4.29 27.66
CA ASP A 110 17.18 -3.76 27.45
C ASP A 110 16.57 -4.11 26.08
N VAL A 111 16.84 -5.30 25.54
CA VAL A 111 16.36 -5.75 24.22
C VAL A 111 15.13 -6.65 24.38
N PRO A 112 13.97 -6.29 23.77
CA PRO A 112 12.79 -7.15 23.77
C PRO A 112 13.09 -8.54 23.19
N LEU A 113 12.71 -9.60 23.91
CA LEU A 113 12.89 -10.99 23.50
C LEU A 113 11.53 -11.69 23.42
N LEU A 114 11.23 -12.19 22.23
CA LEU A 114 9.95 -12.81 21.89
C LEU A 114 10.19 -14.22 21.32
N LYS A 115 9.15 -15.05 21.36
CA LYS A 115 9.19 -16.42 20.86
C LYS A 115 7.94 -16.76 20.05
N THR A 116 8.11 -17.59 19.02
CA THR A 116 7.00 -18.17 18.26
C THR A 116 7.28 -19.62 17.90
N HIS A 117 6.22 -20.43 17.84
CA HIS A 117 6.27 -21.81 17.35
C HIS A 117 6.30 -21.92 15.83
N GLN A 118 6.05 -20.81 15.11
CA GLN A 118 6.05 -20.80 13.66
C GLN A 118 7.43 -21.09 13.08
N GLU A 119 7.46 -21.71 11.90
CA GLU A 119 8.69 -21.88 11.15
C GLU A 119 9.29 -20.54 10.70
N THR A 120 10.62 -20.47 10.61
CA THR A 120 11.34 -19.22 10.34
C THR A 120 10.93 -18.56 9.03
N SER A 121 10.85 -19.30 7.91
CA SER A 121 10.56 -18.70 6.61
C SER A 121 9.10 -18.23 6.46
N PRO A 122 8.08 -19.02 6.86
CA PRO A 122 6.69 -18.54 6.89
C PRO A 122 6.50 -17.32 7.79
N PHE A 123 7.09 -17.34 9.00
CA PHE A 123 7.01 -16.21 9.93
C PHE A 123 7.63 -14.95 9.33
N LEU A 124 8.84 -15.06 8.77
CA LEU A 124 9.51 -13.95 8.08
C LEU A 124 8.66 -13.36 6.97
N ALA A 125 8.09 -14.21 6.11
CA ALA A 125 7.27 -13.76 5.00
C ALA A 125 6.02 -13.00 5.47
N ALA A 126 5.36 -13.51 6.51
CA ALA A 126 4.17 -12.89 7.09
C ALA A 126 4.51 -11.58 7.82
N LEU A 127 5.59 -11.54 8.60
CA LEU A 127 6.08 -10.34 9.28
C LEU A 127 6.44 -9.24 8.27
N ILE A 128 7.20 -9.56 7.22
CA ILE A 128 7.56 -8.60 6.17
C ILE A 128 6.30 -8.08 5.45
N ALA A 129 5.31 -8.94 5.19
CA ALA A 129 4.05 -8.51 4.57
C ALA A 129 3.27 -7.54 5.48
N GLU A 130 3.25 -7.78 6.79
CA GLU A 130 2.63 -6.89 7.78
C GLU A 130 3.35 -5.55 7.84
N LEU A 131 4.67 -5.57 8.01
CA LEU A 131 5.49 -4.35 8.08
C LEU A 131 5.37 -3.53 6.79
N ASN A 132 5.38 -4.17 5.62
CA ASN A 132 5.16 -3.48 4.34
C ASN A 132 3.81 -2.76 4.28
N ARG A 133 2.76 -3.36 4.85
CA ARG A 133 1.41 -2.77 4.83
C ARG A 133 1.29 -1.60 5.82
N GLU A 134 1.87 -1.76 7.01
CA GLU A 134 1.74 -0.81 8.12
C GLU A 134 2.69 0.38 7.98
N LEU A 135 3.85 0.17 7.35
CA LEU A 135 4.84 1.21 7.05
C LEU A 135 4.73 1.75 5.61
N ALA A 136 3.79 1.24 4.81
CA ALA A 136 3.55 1.71 3.45
C ALA A 136 3.39 3.23 3.38
N PRO A 137 4.11 3.92 2.48
CA PRO A 137 3.90 5.35 2.23
C PRO A 137 2.43 5.64 1.87
N ARG A 138 1.92 6.77 2.37
CA ARG A 138 0.53 7.17 2.21
C ARG A 138 0.43 8.62 1.77
N ILE A 139 -0.55 8.94 0.94
CA ILE A 139 -0.96 10.31 0.61
C ILE A 139 -2.47 10.36 0.57
N THR A 140 -3.04 11.51 0.89
CA THR A 140 -4.46 11.79 0.67
C THR A 140 -4.62 12.63 -0.58
N ARG A 141 -5.58 12.26 -1.44
CA ARG A 141 -5.94 13.03 -2.63
C ARG A 141 -7.42 13.32 -2.65
N HIS A 142 -7.76 14.54 -3.06
CA HIS A 142 -9.15 14.89 -3.33
C HIS A 142 -9.62 14.17 -4.59
N GLY A 143 -10.80 13.56 -4.53
CA GLY A 143 -11.35 12.76 -5.62
C GLY A 143 -12.34 11.72 -5.13
N VAL A 144 -12.79 10.88 -6.04
CA VAL A 144 -13.77 9.83 -5.78
C VAL A 144 -13.23 8.51 -6.29
N LEU A 145 -13.13 7.51 -5.42
CA LEU A 145 -12.66 6.17 -5.79
C LEU A 145 -13.84 5.22 -5.86
N VAL A 146 -14.01 4.62 -7.04
CA VAL A 146 -15.05 3.64 -7.34
C VAL A 146 -14.43 2.40 -7.98
N GLU A 147 -15.03 1.25 -7.76
CA GLU A 147 -14.72 0.04 -8.52
C GLU A 147 -15.75 -0.16 -9.61
N VAL A 148 -15.29 -0.24 -10.84
CA VAL A 148 -16.10 -0.37 -12.05
C VAL A 148 -15.67 -1.64 -12.78
N TYR A 149 -16.54 -2.64 -12.82
CA TYR A 149 -16.24 -3.97 -13.40
C TYR A 149 -14.95 -4.65 -12.87
N GLY A 150 -14.62 -4.41 -11.60
CA GLY A 150 -13.40 -4.92 -10.96
C GLY A 150 -12.14 -4.08 -11.16
N GLU A 151 -12.22 -2.97 -11.90
CA GLU A 151 -11.13 -2.00 -12.03
C GLU A 151 -11.36 -0.84 -11.05
N GLY A 152 -10.34 -0.49 -10.27
CA GLY A 152 -10.41 0.68 -9.40
C GLY A 152 -10.11 1.98 -10.15
N VAL A 153 -11.11 2.86 -10.20
CA VAL A 153 -11.06 4.12 -10.94
C VAL A 153 -11.07 5.29 -9.95
N LEU A 154 -9.97 6.04 -9.91
CA LEU A 154 -9.87 7.30 -9.18
C LEU A 154 -10.36 8.44 -10.08
N ILE A 155 -11.52 9.00 -9.79
CA ILE A 155 -12.10 10.14 -10.49
C ILE A 155 -11.62 11.43 -9.84
N VAL A 156 -10.94 12.27 -10.61
CA VAL A 156 -10.44 13.59 -10.18
C VAL A 156 -10.99 14.68 -11.08
N GLY A 157 -10.87 15.94 -10.66
CA GLY A 157 -11.39 17.10 -11.37
C GLY A 157 -11.76 18.21 -10.39
N GLU A 158 -12.09 19.38 -10.91
CA GLU A 158 -12.42 20.55 -10.10
C GLU A 158 -13.69 20.34 -9.24
N SER A 159 -13.89 21.22 -8.26
CA SER A 159 -15.12 21.20 -7.45
C SER A 159 -16.32 21.52 -8.33
N GLY A 160 -17.37 20.69 -8.27
CA GLY A 160 -18.54 20.83 -9.13
C GLY A 160 -18.42 20.15 -10.50
N ALA A 161 -17.30 19.48 -10.80
CA ALA A 161 -17.11 18.69 -12.03
C ALA A 161 -18.06 17.48 -12.19
N GLY A 162 -18.93 17.21 -11.20
CA GLY A 162 -19.85 16.07 -11.23
C GLY A 162 -19.26 14.74 -10.76
N LYS A 163 -18.16 14.76 -9.98
CA LYS A 163 -17.47 13.54 -9.51
C LYS A 163 -18.39 12.66 -8.66
N SER A 164 -19.03 13.24 -7.64
CA SER A 164 -19.89 12.55 -6.69
C SER A 164 -21.21 12.13 -7.34
N GLU A 165 -21.79 12.95 -8.23
CA GLU A 165 -22.95 12.61 -9.05
C GLU A 165 -22.66 11.40 -9.97
N THR A 166 -21.49 11.39 -10.62
CA THR A 166 -21.04 10.27 -11.45
C THR A 166 -20.91 8.99 -10.62
N ALA A 167 -20.34 9.07 -9.42
CA ALA A 167 -20.22 7.93 -8.53
C ALA A 167 -21.58 7.35 -8.11
N ILE A 168 -22.57 8.20 -7.82
CA ILE A 168 -23.93 7.75 -7.51
C ILE A 168 -24.57 7.04 -8.69
N GLU A 169 -24.40 7.54 -9.91
CA GLU A 169 -24.90 6.87 -11.10
C GLU A 169 -24.23 5.51 -11.31
N LEU A 170 -22.90 5.42 -11.11
CA LEU A 170 -22.17 4.16 -11.16
C LEU A 170 -22.67 3.16 -10.12
N ILE A 171 -22.93 3.60 -8.88
CA ILE A 171 -23.52 2.75 -7.84
C ILE A 171 -24.88 2.19 -8.29
N LYS A 172 -25.75 3.03 -8.87
CA LYS A 172 -27.03 2.57 -9.41
C LYS A 172 -26.90 1.55 -10.53
N ARG A 173 -25.77 1.56 -11.25
CA ARG A 173 -25.43 0.59 -12.32
C ARG A 173 -24.78 -0.69 -11.77
N GLY A 174 -24.62 -0.82 -10.46
CA GLY A 174 -24.09 -2.02 -9.79
C GLY A 174 -22.62 -1.94 -9.41
N HIS A 175 -21.99 -0.78 -9.56
CA HIS A 175 -20.60 -0.54 -9.17
C HIS A 175 -20.48 -0.18 -7.68
N ARG A 176 -19.25 -0.13 -7.17
CA ARG A 176 -19.00 0.02 -5.73
C ARG A 176 -18.26 1.30 -5.42
N LEU A 177 -18.75 2.04 -4.42
CA LEU A 177 -18.04 3.19 -3.84
C LEU A 177 -16.99 2.71 -2.85
N ILE A 178 -15.78 3.25 -2.96
CA ILE A 178 -14.74 3.10 -1.95
C ILE A 178 -14.63 4.36 -1.10
N ALA A 179 -14.50 5.52 -1.75
CA ALA A 179 -14.29 6.81 -1.10
C ALA A 179 -14.87 7.94 -1.96
N ASP A 180 -15.39 8.98 -1.30
CA ASP A 180 -15.81 10.24 -1.89
C ASP A 180 -15.10 11.38 -1.16
N ASP A 181 -14.87 12.48 -1.85
CA ASP A 181 -14.13 13.67 -1.41
C ASP A 181 -12.64 13.47 -1.06
N ALA A 182 -12.31 12.56 -0.15
CA ALA A 182 -10.93 12.27 0.26
C ALA A 182 -10.59 10.78 0.13
N VAL A 183 -9.54 10.49 -0.64
CA VAL A 183 -9.03 9.14 -0.88
C VAL A 183 -7.67 8.99 -0.21
N GLU A 184 -7.58 8.11 0.79
CA GLU A 184 -6.30 7.67 1.36
C GLU A 184 -5.67 6.64 0.43
N ILE A 185 -4.54 6.99 -0.18
CA ILE A 185 -3.80 6.16 -1.12
C ILE A 185 -2.55 5.63 -0.43
N ARG A 186 -2.35 4.31 -0.46
CA ARG A 186 -1.22 3.61 0.14
C ARG A 186 -0.47 2.81 -0.91
N LYS A 187 0.86 2.85 -0.87
CA LYS A 187 1.72 1.99 -1.70
C LYS A 187 1.95 0.65 -0.99
N VAL A 188 1.10 -0.33 -1.29
CA VAL A 188 1.10 -1.64 -0.61
C VAL A 188 2.11 -2.63 -1.21
N SER A 189 2.68 -2.34 -2.38
CA SER A 189 3.78 -3.09 -2.99
C SER A 189 4.60 -2.20 -3.93
N TYR A 190 5.61 -2.77 -4.61
CA TYR A 190 6.42 -2.04 -5.58
C TYR A 190 5.58 -1.37 -6.69
N ASN A 191 4.51 -2.02 -7.14
CA ASN A 191 3.70 -1.60 -8.29
C ASN A 191 2.19 -1.46 -7.99
N THR A 192 1.76 -1.66 -6.74
CA THR A 192 0.34 -1.65 -6.38
C THR A 192 0.04 -0.49 -5.43
N LEU A 193 -0.95 0.31 -5.82
CA LEU A 193 -1.59 1.31 -4.98
C LEU A 193 -2.95 0.78 -4.50
N GLU A 194 -3.26 0.98 -3.23
CA GLU A 194 -4.56 0.69 -2.65
C GLU A 194 -5.16 2.00 -2.15
N GLY A 195 -6.40 2.28 -2.53
CA GLY A 195 -7.17 3.42 -2.07
C GLY A 195 -8.26 3.01 -1.09
N SER A 196 -8.53 3.88 -0.11
CA SER A 196 -9.60 3.69 0.88
C SER A 196 -10.16 5.03 1.35
N SER A 197 -11.31 5.01 2.03
CA SER A 197 -11.89 6.20 2.63
C SER A 197 -11.41 6.38 4.08
N PRO A 198 -11.10 7.62 4.52
CA PRO A 198 -10.91 7.93 5.93
C PRO A 198 -12.10 7.43 6.77
N SER A 199 -11.82 6.97 7.99
CA SER A 199 -12.81 6.28 8.82
C SER A 199 -14.04 7.15 9.16
N ASN A 200 -13.87 8.45 9.31
CA ASN A 200 -14.90 9.42 9.68
C ASN A 200 -15.89 9.75 8.55
N ILE A 201 -15.46 9.71 7.29
CA ILE A 201 -16.31 10.00 6.11
C ILE A 201 -16.69 8.75 5.32
N ARG A 202 -16.36 7.56 5.84
CA ARG A 202 -16.57 6.29 5.15
C ARG A 202 -18.03 6.09 4.75
N HIS A 203 -18.24 5.77 3.47
CA HIS A 203 -19.54 5.54 2.84
C HIS A 203 -20.47 6.76 2.75
N PHE A 204 -20.03 7.94 3.18
CA PHE A 204 -20.77 9.16 2.96
C PHE A 204 -20.45 9.74 1.57
N ILE A 205 -21.44 10.36 0.95
CA ILE A 205 -21.32 11.12 -0.29
C ILE A 205 -22.01 12.46 -0.09
N GLU A 206 -21.37 13.55 -0.52
CA GLU A 206 -22.02 14.87 -0.61
C GLU A 206 -22.61 15.09 -2.01
N LEU A 207 -23.91 15.42 -2.08
CA LEU A 207 -24.58 15.77 -3.32
C LEU A 207 -25.14 17.18 -3.25
N ARG A 208 -24.80 18.03 -4.22
CA ARG A 208 -25.34 19.40 -4.28
C ARG A 208 -26.86 19.36 -4.46
N GLY A 209 -27.56 20.15 -3.65
CA GLY A 209 -29.03 20.21 -3.65
C GLY A 209 -29.74 19.09 -2.88
N ILE A 210 -29.02 18.05 -2.44
CA ILE A 210 -29.57 16.96 -1.60
C ILE A 210 -28.94 16.99 -0.20
N GLY A 211 -27.63 17.22 -0.11
CA GLY A 211 -26.85 17.15 1.12
C GLY A 211 -26.05 15.85 1.25
N ILE A 212 -25.57 15.57 2.46
CA ILE A 212 -24.75 14.39 2.77
C ILE A 212 -25.65 13.17 2.95
N ILE A 213 -25.35 12.09 2.23
CA ILE A 213 -26.06 10.82 2.31
C ILE A 213 -25.11 9.67 2.64
N ASN A 214 -25.64 8.57 3.19
CA ASN A 214 -24.87 7.35 3.41
C ASN A 214 -25.18 6.32 2.32
N ALA A 215 -24.24 6.10 1.41
CA ALA A 215 -24.41 5.22 0.25
C ALA A 215 -24.75 3.78 0.66
N ARG A 216 -24.11 3.26 1.72
CA ARG A 216 -24.36 1.90 2.25
C ARG A 216 -25.79 1.76 2.77
N ARG A 217 -26.36 2.80 3.40
CA ARG A 217 -27.72 2.76 3.94
C ARG A 217 -28.78 2.83 2.84
N ILE A 218 -28.52 3.57 1.77
CA ILE A 218 -29.48 3.81 0.69
C ILE A 218 -29.44 2.68 -0.36
N PHE A 219 -28.24 2.27 -0.78
CA PHE A 219 -28.04 1.32 -1.88
C PHE A 219 -27.63 -0.09 -1.41
N GLY A 220 -27.44 -0.28 -0.10
CA GLY A 220 -27.12 -1.57 0.52
C GLY A 220 -25.64 -1.90 0.58
N MET A 221 -25.32 -3.07 1.15
CA MET A 221 -23.93 -3.53 1.33
C MET A 221 -23.19 -3.73 0.01
N GLY A 222 -23.91 -4.12 -1.05
CA GLY A 222 -23.32 -4.36 -2.38
C GLY A 222 -22.84 -3.10 -3.09
N ALA A 223 -23.23 -1.91 -2.62
CA ALA A 223 -22.89 -0.63 -3.22
C ALA A 223 -21.57 -0.02 -2.71
N VAL A 224 -20.95 -0.62 -1.69
CA VAL A 224 -19.74 -0.08 -1.06
C VAL A 224 -18.67 -1.15 -0.90
N LYS A 225 -17.40 -0.75 -0.91
CA LYS A 225 -16.26 -1.61 -0.64
C LYS A 225 -15.25 -0.85 0.23
N PRO A 226 -14.63 -1.47 1.26
CA PRO A 226 -13.73 -0.75 2.17
C PRO A 226 -12.47 -0.18 1.51
N LYS A 227 -11.95 -0.88 0.50
CA LYS A 227 -10.70 -0.58 -0.18
C LYS A 227 -10.68 -1.22 -1.57
N GLU A 228 -9.94 -0.62 -2.50
CA GLU A 228 -9.72 -1.14 -3.85
C GLU A 228 -8.33 -0.75 -4.35
N LYS A 229 -7.78 -1.52 -5.28
CA LYS A 229 -6.59 -1.09 -6.01
C LYS A 229 -6.88 0.17 -6.83
N ILE A 230 -5.86 0.97 -7.15
CA ILE A 230 -6.03 2.07 -8.11
C ILE A 230 -5.41 1.65 -9.43
N ASP A 231 -6.27 1.31 -10.38
CA ASP A 231 -5.89 0.80 -11.70
C ASP A 231 -5.79 1.88 -12.76
N MET A 232 -6.56 2.95 -12.61
CA MET A 232 -6.54 4.10 -13.51
C MET A 232 -7.09 5.36 -12.83
N VAL A 233 -6.77 6.50 -13.43
CA VAL A 233 -7.34 7.81 -13.07
C VAL A 233 -8.21 8.31 -14.22
N VAL A 234 -9.39 8.81 -13.89
CA VAL A 234 -10.22 9.58 -14.83
C VAL A 234 -10.20 11.03 -14.39
N GLN A 235 -9.63 11.89 -15.21
CA GLN A 235 -9.64 13.34 -14.97
C GLN A 235 -10.85 13.95 -15.68
N LEU A 236 -11.80 14.47 -14.92
CA LEU A 236 -12.87 15.31 -15.44
C LEU A 236 -12.35 16.75 -15.53
N GLU A 237 -12.40 17.32 -16.74
CA GLU A 237 -12.03 18.72 -16.95
C GLU A 237 -13.11 19.46 -17.73
N GLU A 238 -13.18 20.78 -17.56
CA GLU A 238 -14.02 21.62 -18.40
C GLU A 238 -13.55 21.52 -19.86
N TRP A 239 -14.51 21.53 -20.78
CA TRP A 239 -14.19 21.50 -22.20
C TRP A 239 -13.44 22.77 -22.60
N ASP A 240 -12.26 22.59 -23.16
CA ASP A 240 -11.43 23.66 -23.70
C ASP A 240 -11.32 23.52 -25.23
N ALA A 241 -11.83 24.52 -25.95
CA ALA A 241 -11.76 24.58 -27.41
C ALA A 241 -10.32 24.62 -27.95
N THR A 242 -9.36 25.06 -27.13
CA THR A 242 -7.96 25.22 -27.49
C THR A 242 -7.14 23.95 -27.25
N LYS A 243 -7.63 23.01 -26.45
CA LYS A 243 -6.99 21.71 -26.22
C LYS A 243 -7.38 20.71 -27.32
N ALA A 244 -6.35 20.07 -27.90
CA ALA A 244 -6.54 18.90 -28.73
C ALA A 244 -6.76 17.68 -27.83
N TYR A 245 -8.03 17.27 -27.68
CA TYR A 245 -8.36 15.99 -27.05
C TYR A 245 -7.98 14.84 -27.97
N ASP A 246 -7.29 13.83 -27.43
CA ASP A 246 -7.00 12.61 -28.19
C ASP A 246 -8.31 11.92 -28.57
N ARG A 247 -8.62 11.93 -29.87
CA ARG A 247 -9.82 11.31 -30.43
C ARG A 247 -9.61 9.86 -30.83
N MET A 248 -8.36 9.44 -30.96
CA MET A 248 -8.00 8.10 -31.44
C MET A 248 -7.61 7.18 -30.29
N GLY A 249 -7.16 7.71 -29.15
CA GLY A 249 -6.71 6.92 -27.99
C GLY A 249 -5.34 6.28 -28.20
N LEU A 250 -4.52 6.91 -29.06
CA LEU A 250 -3.18 6.45 -29.44
C LEU A 250 -2.15 6.84 -28.39
N ASP A 251 -2.28 8.03 -27.79
CA ASP A 251 -1.35 8.48 -26.76
C ASP A 251 -1.68 7.84 -25.41
N ASN A 252 -0.64 7.55 -24.64
CA ASN A 252 -0.77 7.02 -23.28
C ASN A 252 -0.48 8.12 -22.28
N GLU A 253 -1.54 8.70 -21.73
CA GLU A 253 -1.42 9.61 -20.59
C GLU A 253 -1.28 8.82 -19.29
N TYR A 254 -0.43 9.29 -18.39
CA TYR A 254 -0.26 8.70 -17.07
C TYR A 254 0.08 9.77 -16.02
N THR A 255 -0.15 9.45 -14.75
CA THR A 255 0.29 10.24 -13.61
C THR A 255 1.16 9.37 -12.70
N ARG A 256 1.97 9.99 -11.83
CA ARG A 256 2.66 9.28 -10.75
C ARG A 256 1.96 9.47 -9.42
N LEU A 257 1.70 8.36 -8.75
CA LEU A 257 1.19 8.31 -7.38
C LEU A 257 2.15 7.47 -6.55
N LEU A 258 2.79 8.07 -5.53
CA LEU A 258 3.80 7.42 -4.70
C LEU A 258 4.92 6.73 -5.53
N GLY A 259 5.29 7.36 -6.65
CA GLY A 259 6.30 6.86 -7.60
C GLY A 259 5.80 5.77 -8.57
N ILE A 260 4.55 5.33 -8.47
CA ILE A 260 3.94 4.34 -9.37
C ILE A 260 3.24 5.05 -10.54
N LYS A 261 3.52 4.61 -11.78
CA LYS A 261 2.85 5.07 -13.01
C LYS A 261 1.43 4.50 -13.07
N VAL A 262 0.43 5.38 -13.16
CA VAL A 262 -0.99 5.03 -13.25
C VAL A 262 -1.57 5.65 -14.52
N PRO A 263 -2.27 4.87 -15.38
CA PRO A 263 -2.85 5.41 -16.61
C PRO A 263 -3.93 6.45 -16.31
N VAL A 264 -3.98 7.50 -17.12
CA VAL A 264 -4.94 8.60 -17.00
C VAL A 264 -5.78 8.66 -18.27
N ILE A 265 -7.08 8.92 -18.11
CA ILE A 265 -7.95 9.33 -19.21
C ILE A 265 -8.58 10.67 -18.86
N THR A 266 -8.36 11.65 -19.73
CA THR A 266 -8.93 12.99 -19.61
C THR A 266 -10.28 13.05 -20.31
N VAL A 267 -11.35 13.37 -19.57
CA VAL A 267 -12.73 13.40 -20.06
C VAL A 267 -13.26 14.83 -19.99
N PRO A 268 -13.52 15.49 -21.14
CA PRO A 268 -14.13 16.82 -21.14
C PRO A 268 -15.61 16.72 -20.76
N ILE A 269 -16.00 17.58 -19.82
CA ILE A 269 -17.38 17.73 -19.36
C ILE A 269 -18.11 18.64 -20.35
N THR A 270 -19.11 18.08 -21.04
CA THR A 270 -20.04 18.85 -21.86
C THR A 270 -21.48 18.45 -21.56
N PRO A 271 -22.44 19.39 -21.62
CA PRO A 271 -23.85 19.08 -21.39
C PRO A 271 -24.36 17.95 -22.31
N GLY A 272 -25.15 17.03 -21.74
CA GLY A 272 -25.74 15.91 -22.47
C GLY A 272 -24.88 14.64 -22.53
N ARG A 273 -23.62 14.67 -22.06
CA ARG A 273 -22.81 13.45 -21.90
C ARG A 273 -23.17 12.72 -20.62
N ASN A 274 -23.27 11.39 -20.70
CA ASN A 274 -23.37 10.55 -19.52
C ASN A 274 -21.97 10.14 -19.05
N LEU A 275 -21.51 10.75 -17.95
CA LEU A 275 -20.17 10.52 -17.42
C LEU A 275 -19.99 9.09 -16.90
N ALA A 276 -21.02 8.48 -16.30
CA ALA A 276 -20.93 7.10 -15.81
C ALA A 276 -20.64 6.11 -16.95
N VAL A 277 -21.32 6.24 -18.10
CA VAL A 277 -21.07 5.42 -19.29
C VAL A 277 -19.64 5.61 -19.82
N ILE A 278 -19.13 6.83 -19.79
CA ILE A 278 -17.75 7.12 -20.21
C ILE A 278 -16.76 6.45 -19.26
N VAL A 279 -16.97 6.54 -17.95
CA VAL A 279 -16.13 5.87 -16.94
C VAL A 279 -16.19 4.35 -17.08
N GLU A 280 -17.36 3.77 -17.31
CA GLU A 280 -17.53 2.33 -17.62
C GLU A 280 -16.70 1.91 -18.84
N THR A 281 -16.80 2.68 -19.93
CA THR A 281 -16.07 2.43 -21.17
C THR A 281 -14.56 2.56 -20.98
N ALA A 282 -14.13 3.57 -20.22
CA ALA A 282 -12.75 3.82 -19.85
C ALA A 282 -12.15 2.65 -19.05
N ALA A 283 -12.86 2.15 -18.05
CA ALA A 283 -12.45 0.99 -17.25
C ALA A 283 -12.30 -0.28 -18.11
N MET A 284 -13.28 -0.55 -18.99
CA MET A 284 -13.22 -1.69 -19.91
C MET A 284 -12.04 -1.58 -20.89
N ASN A 285 -11.79 -0.38 -21.44
CA ASN A 285 -10.67 -0.14 -22.33
C ASN A 285 -9.31 -0.29 -21.62
N ASN A 286 -9.19 0.21 -20.39
CA ASN A 286 -7.98 0.04 -19.57
C ASN A 286 -7.67 -1.45 -19.35
N ARG A 287 -8.70 -2.23 -19.02
CA ARG A 287 -8.58 -3.68 -18.86
C ARG A 287 -8.15 -4.38 -20.15
N GLN A 288 -8.70 -3.98 -21.30
CA GLN A 288 -8.28 -4.53 -22.59
C GLN A 288 -6.82 -4.19 -22.92
N LYS A 289 -6.37 -2.95 -22.68
CA LYS A 289 -4.98 -2.55 -22.84
C LYS A 289 -4.04 -3.41 -21.97
N LYS A 290 -4.42 -3.69 -20.71
CA LYS A 290 -3.68 -4.61 -19.82
C LYS A 290 -3.61 -6.04 -20.38
N MET A 291 -4.61 -6.47 -21.14
CA MET A 291 -4.65 -7.78 -21.81
C MET A 291 -3.93 -7.79 -23.17
N GLY A 292 -3.30 -6.67 -23.57
CA GLY A 292 -2.54 -6.54 -24.81
C GLY A 292 -3.37 -6.11 -26.03
N TYR A 293 -4.65 -5.79 -25.86
CA TYR A 293 -5.51 -5.30 -26.94
C TYR A 293 -5.64 -3.77 -26.92
N ASN A 294 -5.43 -3.14 -28.07
CA ASN A 294 -5.63 -1.69 -28.24
C ASN A 294 -6.44 -1.43 -29.52
N GLY A 295 -7.70 -1.03 -29.35
CA GLY A 295 -8.62 -0.78 -30.46
C GLY A 295 -8.16 0.35 -31.40
N ALA A 296 -7.41 1.33 -30.90
CA ALA A 296 -6.82 2.38 -31.73
C ALA A 296 -5.78 1.79 -32.69
N LYS A 297 -4.89 0.94 -32.18
CA LYS A 297 -3.88 0.26 -33.00
C LYS A 297 -4.51 -0.66 -34.04
N GLU A 298 -5.54 -1.42 -33.67
CA GLU A 298 -6.26 -2.27 -34.62
C GLU A 298 -6.91 -1.44 -35.74
N LEU A 299 -7.58 -0.35 -35.38
CA LEU A 299 -8.21 0.52 -36.38
C LEU A 299 -7.19 1.14 -37.33
N MET A 300 -6.05 1.61 -36.81
CA MET A 300 -4.99 2.19 -37.63
C MET A 300 -4.39 1.18 -38.61
N HIS A 301 -4.10 -0.04 -38.14
CA HIS A 301 -3.66 -1.14 -38.99
C HIS A 301 -4.71 -1.45 -40.08
N ASN A 302 -6.00 -1.51 -39.73
CA ASN A 302 -7.08 -1.75 -40.71
C ASN A 302 -7.24 -0.62 -41.73
N LEU A 303 -6.79 0.60 -41.39
CA LEU A 303 -6.75 1.76 -42.29
C LEU A 303 -5.44 1.85 -43.09
N GLY A 304 -4.54 0.86 -42.94
CA GLY A 304 -3.25 0.79 -43.64
C GLY A 304 -2.19 1.73 -43.07
N ILE A 305 -2.29 2.09 -41.78
CA ILE A 305 -1.34 2.95 -41.08
C ILE A 305 -0.62 2.10 -40.01
N ASP A 306 0.55 1.56 -40.37
CA ASP A 306 1.28 0.59 -39.53
C ASP A 306 2.37 1.23 -38.64
N ASP A 307 2.80 2.46 -38.94
CA ASP A 307 3.94 3.15 -38.28
C ASP A 307 3.48 4.22 -37.27
N ILE A 308 2.54 3.89 -36.36
CA ILE A 308 2.19 4.80 -35.25
C ILE A 308 2.83 4.31 -33.95
N GLU A 309 3.87 5.00 -33.53
CA GLU A 309 4.41 4.85 -32.18
C GLU A 309 3.60 5.73 -31.20
N PRO A 310 2.95 5.12 -30.19
CA PRO A 310 2.21 5.88 -29.18
C PRO A 310 3.18 6.69 -28.33
N THR A 311 2.83 7.95 -28.04
CA THR A 311 3.64 8.77 -27.13
C THR A 311 3.18 8.60 -25.68
N ASP A 312 4.13 8.48 -24.77
CA ASP A 312 3.88 8.40 -23.34
C ASP A 312 3.99 9.80 -22.72
N LYS A 313 2.89 10.30 -22.15
CA LYS A 313 2.79 11.65 -21.60
C LYS A 313 2.48 11.61 -20.11
N GLU A 314 3.35 12.21 -19.30
CA GLU A 314 3.12 12.37 -17.86
C GLU A 314 2.26 13.62 -17.61
N LEU A 315 1.21 13.49 -16.82
CA LEU A 315 0.32 14.57 -16.40
C LEU A 315 0.52 14.88 -14.92
N GLU A 316 0.65 16.16 -14.59
CA GLU A 316 0.68 16.64 -13.20
C GLU A 316 -0.72 17.03 -12.73
N LEU A 317 -1.48 16.06 -12.21
CA LEU A 317 -2.89 16.27 -11.84
C LEU A 317 -3.11 17.10 -10.57
N TRP A 318 -2.08 17.24 -9.73
CA TRP A 318 -2.16 17.89 -8.41
C TRP A 318 -1.12 19.02 -8.23
N ALA A 319 -0.58 19.59 -9.31
CA ALA A 319 0.45 20.63 -9.24
C ALA A 319 0.02 21.91 -8.51
N ASN A 320 -1.30 22.15 -8.40
CA ASN A 320 -1.90 23.33 -7.79
C ASN A 320 -2.75 23.02 -6.53
N SER A 321 -2.59 21.83 -5.93
CA SER A 321 -3.38 21.35 -4.78
C SER A 321 -2.58 21.26 -3.50
#